data_AF-A0A7W8FUZ3-F1
#
_entry.id   AF-A0A7W8FUZ3-F1
#
_cell.length_a   1.000
_cell.length_b   1.000
_cell.length_c   1.000
_cell.angle_alpha   90.00
_cell.angle_beta   90.00
_cell.angle_gamma   90.00
#
_symmetry.space_group_name_H-M   'P 1'
#
loop_
_entity.id
_entity.type
_entity.pdbx_description
1 polymer ?
#
loop_
_entity_poly.entity_id
_entity_poly.type
_entity_poly.pdbx_seq_one_letter_code
_entity_poly.pdbx_strand_id
1 'polypeptide(L)'
;MKTFLAALALISCFALFGCGQREGTAEHLDGAYILALKLMIETDPGLNQSMDYIAVDMETLTELDAGDKKGILRSLETKYGVEAMDASFEKLKAQGLYDEESGSLDGILLTFEKMEYNFNGSVTFIGAKMKSGVGATGVQSTLEFDGSSWKIQESKQTWVS
;
A
#
# COMPACT_ATOMS: atom_id res chain seq x y z
N MET A 1 13.33 73.03 -21.71
CA MET A 1 13.86 73.21 -20.35
C MET A 1 12.89 72.57 -19.37
N LYS A 2 13.35 71.55 -18.61
CA LYS A 2 12.69 70.87 -17.47
C LYS A 2 11.50 69.95 -17.85
N THR A 3 11.41 68.69 -17.47
CA THR A 3 12.18 67.85 -16.53
C THR A 3 11.83 66.38 -16.79
N PHE A 4 12.84 65.51 -16.73
CA PHE A 4 12.75 64.07 -16.47
C PHE A 4 11.89 63.79 -15.22
N LEU A 5 11.14 62.68 -15.18
CA LEU A 5 11.09 61.82 -13.99
C LEU A 5 10.58 60.39 -14.31
N ALA A 6 11.54 59.46 -14.24
CA ALA A 6 11.50 58.07 -13.76
C ALA A 6 10.32 57.15 -14.08
N ALA A 7 10.64 56.12 -14.88
CA ALA A 7 10.05 54.80 -14.81
C ALA A 7 10.25 54.17 -13.41
N LEU A 8 9.22 53.49 -12.89
CA LEU A 8 9.38 52.52 -11.80
C LEU A 8 8.56 51.27 -12.13
N ALA A 9 9.28 50.20 -12.45
CA ALA A 9 8.78 48.84 -12.57
C ALA A 9 8.70 48.16 -11.19
N LEU A 10 8.13 46.94 -11.19
CA LEU A 10 7.95 45.95 -10.12
C LEU A 10 6.55 45.97 -9.48
N ILE A 11 5.56 45.24 -10.02
CA ILE A 11 5.42 43.77 -10.08
C ILE A 11 5.43 43.11 -8.69
N SER A 12 4.29 42.47 -8.41
CA SER A 12 4.09 41.33 -7.50
C SER A 12 4.02 41.61 -5.99
N CYS A 13 2.81 41.95 -5.54
CA CYS A 13 2.23 41.33 -4.35
C CYS A 13 1.19 40.29 -4.80
N PHE A 14 1.64 39.20 -5.43
CA PHE A 14 0.83 37.99 -5.44
C PHE A 14 0.77 37.49 -4.00
N ALA A 15 -0.45 37.46 -3.45
CA ALA A 15 -0.74 36.93 -2.15
C ALA A 15 -0.22 35.48 -2.06
N LEU A 16 0.85 35.28 -1.29
CA LEU A 16 1.18 33.95 -0.80
C LEU A 16 0.20 33.63 0.34
N PHE A 17 -1.02 33.27 -0.04
CA PHE A 17 -1.75 32.23 0.69
C PHE A 17 -0.95 30.94 0.49
N GLY A 18 0.14 30.79 1.25
CA GLY A 18 0.79 29.52 1.45
C GLY A 18 -0.09 28.65 2.33
N CYS A 19 -1.23 28.21 1.80
CA CYS A 19 -1.83 26.96 2.27
C CYS A 19 -0.82 25.88 1.92
N GLY A 20 -0.03 25.46 2.91
CA GLY A 20 0.86 24.33 2.78
C GLY A 20 0.08 23.16 2.19
N GLN A 21 0.51 22.71 1.01
CA GLN A 21 -0.16 21.66 0.25
C GLN A 21 -0.25 20.40 1.12
N ARG A 22 -1.46 20.10 1.57
CA ARG A 22 -1.85 18.84 2.23
C ARG A 22 -2.72 17.97 1.32
N GLU A 23 -2.75 18.28 0.03
CA GLU A 23 -3.63 17.61 -0.93
C GLU A 23 -3.00 16.35 -1.57
N GLY A 24 -1.67 16.23 -1.60
CA GLY A 24 -0.98 15.18 -2.36
C GLY A 24 -0.95 13.77 -1.74
N THR A 25 -1.15 13.62 -0.43
CA THR A 25 -1.04 12.30 0.23
C THR A 25 -2.35 11.51 0.22
N ALA A 26 -3.50 12.18 0.15
CA ALA A 26 -4.82 11.53 0.15
C ALA A 26 -5.23 11.03 -1.25
N GLU A 27 -4.88 11.74 -2.33
CA GLU A 27 -5.21 11.35 -3.72
C GLU A 27 -4.43 10.11 -4.23
N HIS A 28 -3.46 9.60 -3.46
CA HIS A 28 -2.58 8.50 -3.89
C HIS A 28 -2.45 7.40 -2.82
N LEU A 29 -3.45 7.25 -1.96
CA LEU A 29 -3.44 6.26 -0.87
C LEU A 29 -3.34 4.83 -1.40
N ASP A 30 -4.02 4.53 -2.50
CA ASP A 30 -3.94 3.25 -3.22
C ASP A 30 -2.48 2.85 -3.54
N GLY A 31 -1.64 3.81 -3.92
CA GLY A 31 -0.22 3.61 -4.18
C GLY A 31 0.58 3.12 -2.96
N ALA A 32 0.26 3.60 -1.75
CA ALA A 32 0.88 3.12 -0.52
C ALA A 32 0.49 1.67 -0.23
N TYR A 33 -0.79 1.32 -0.38
CA TYR A 33 -1.26 -0.06 -0.19
C TYR A 33 -0.65 -1.02 -1.21
N ILE A 34 -0.61 -0.64 -2.49
CA ILE A 34 0.00 -1.46 -3.55
C ILE A 34 1.47 -1.71 -3.22
N LEU A 35 2.21 -0.69 -2.79
CA LEU A 35 3.62 -0.84 -2.42
C LEU A 35 3.79 -1.74 -1.19
N ALA A 36 2.97 -1.57 -0.16
CA ALA A 36 2.99 -2.39 1.05
C ALA A 36 2.69 -3.87 0.74
N LEU A 37 1.64 -4.14 -0.04
CA LEU A 37 1.25 -5.50 -0.43
C LEU A 37 2.36 -6.19 -1.24
N LYS A 38 2.94 -5.49 -2.21
CA LYS A 38 4.07 -6.02 -2.98
C LYS A 38 5.27 -6.34 -2.09
N LEU A 39 5.60 -5.45 -1.16
CA LEU A 39 6.67 -5.67 -0.21
C LEU A 39 6.40 -6.92 0.66
N MET A 40 5.18 -7.13 1.14
CA MET A 40 4.82 -8.34 1.90
C MET A 40 4.98 -9.62 1.06
N ILE A 41 4.57 -9.58 -0.22
CA ILE A 41 4.78 -10.70 -1.15
C ILE A 41 6.27 -10.98 -1.34
N GLU A 42 7.08 -9.94 -1.53
CA GLU A 42 8.50 -10.05 -1.85
C GLU A 42 9.41 -10.36 -0.65
N THR A 43 8.95 -10.13 0.59
CA THR A 43 9.77 -10.29 1.81
C THR A 43 10.22 -11.74 2.05
N ASP A 44 9.35 -12.72 1.77
CA ASP A 44 9.71 -14.14 1.84
C ASP A 44 9.28 -14.88 0.56
N PRO A 45 10.12 -14.94 -0.48
CA PRO A 45 9.78 -15.62 -1.73
C PRO A 45 9.47 -17.11 -1.57
N GLY A 46 9.93 -17.77 -0.49
CA GLY A 46 9.67 -19.18 -0.23
C GLY A 46 8.19 -19.50 -0.06
N LEU A 47 7.44 -18.55 0.51
CA LEU A 47 5.99 -18.66 0.69
C LEU A 47 5.19 -18.36 -0.60
N ASN A 48 5.84 -18.03 -1.71
CA ASN A 48 5.19 -17.77 -3.00
C ASN A 48 5.20 -18.99 -3.94
N GLN A 49 5.72 -20.14 -3.49
CA GLN A 49 5.72 -21.36 -4.30
C GLN A 49 4.29 -21.83 -4.56
N SER A 50 3.99 -22.14 -5.83
CA SER A 50 2.66 -22.57 -6.30
C SER A 50 1.57 -21.65 -5.73
N MET A 51 1.71 -20.35 -5.97
CA MET A 51 0.75 -19.34 -5.53
C MET A 51 -0.32 -19.18 -6.60
N ASP A 52 -1.45 -19.87 -6.45
CA ASP A 52 -2.52 -19.86 -7.45
C ASP A 52 -3.39 -18.59 -7.40
N TYR A 53 -3.41 -17.92 -6.23
CA TYR A 53 -4.09 -16.65 -6.02
C TYR A 53 -3.41 -15.80 -4.94
N ILE A 54 -3.77 -14.52 -4.91
CA ILE A 54 -3.43 -13.56 -3.85
C ILE A 54 -4.72 -13.07 -3.20
N ALA A 55 -4.98 -13.49 -1.98
CA ALA A 55 -6.07 -12.94 -1.18
C ALA A 55 -5.56 -11.76 -0.36
N VAL A 56 -6.34 -10.69 -0.31
CA VAL A 56 -6.10 -9.56 0.59
C VAL A 56 -7.32 -9.45 1.49
N ASP A 57 -7.12 -9.47 2.80
CA ASP A 57 -8.19 -9.15 3.74
C ASP A 57 -8.39 -7.63 3.75
N MET A 58 -9.38 -7.15 2.98
CA MET A 58 -9.66 -5.73 2.85
C MET A 58 -10.77 -5.26 3.81
N GLU A 59 -11.24 -6.12 4.72
CA GLU A 59 -12.30 -5.75 5.68
C GLU A 59 -11.82 -4.68 6.66
N THR A 60 -10.54 -4.70 7.03
CA THR A 60 -9.92 -3.71 7.92
C THR A 60 -9.55 -2.41 7.22
N LEU A 61 -9.62 -2.37 5.88
CA LEU A 61 -9.25 -1.22 5.05
C LEU A 61 -10.48 -0.34 4.78
N THR A 62 -10.95 0.32 5.83
CA THR A 62 -12.20 1.11 5.83
C THR A 62 -12.07 2.48 5.18
N GLU A 63 -10.85 2.98 5.01
CA GLU A 63 -10.52 4.24 4.35
C GLU A 63 -10.51 4.14 2.82
N LEU A 64 -10.47 2.92 2.28
CA LEU A 64 -10.45 2.65 0.85
C LEU A 64 -11.87 2.47 0.31
N ASP A 65 -12.19 3.16 -0.77
CA ASP A 65 -13.46 2.95 -1.45
C ASP A 65 -13.43 1.69 -2.35
N ALA A 66 -14.57 1.36 -2.96
CA ALA A 66 -14.67 0.17 -3.82
C ALA A 66 -13.81 0.28 -5.10
N GLY A 67 -13.60 1.50 -5.61
CA GLY A 67 -12.73 1.79 -6.73
C GLY A 67 -11.26 1.55 -6.38
N ASP A 68 -10.82 2.06 -5.22
CA ASP A 68 -9.47 1.85 -4.70
C ASP A 68 -9.16 0.37 -4.51
N LYS A 69 -10.05 -0.36 -3.81
CA LYS A 69 -9.91 -1.81 -3.59
C LYS A 69 -9.77 -2.58 -4.90
N LYS A 70 -10.62 -2.26 -5.88
CA LYS A 70 -10.56 -2.87 -7.22
C LYS A 70 -9.26 -2.52 -7.96
N GLY A 71 -8.79 -1.28 -7.85
CA GLY A 71 -7.52 -0.84 -8.42
C GLY A 71 -6.32 -1.59 -7.85
N ILE A 72 -6.30 -1.76 -6.52
CA ILE A 72 -5.27 -2.52 -5.80
C ILE A 72 -5.23 -3.97 -6.27
N LEU A 73 -6.38 -4.67 -6.28
CA LEU A 73 -6.45 -6.06 -6.73
C LEU A 73 -5.96 -6.21 -8.17
N ARG A 74 -6.44 -5.35 -9.09
CA ARG A 74 -6.00 -5.35 -10.49
C ARG A 74 -4.50 -5.11 -10.62
N SER A 75 -3.91 -4.26 -9.78
CA SER A 75 -2.47 -4.03 -9.76
C SER A 75 -1.69 -5.28 -9.36
N LEU A 76 -2.21 -6.06 -8.41
CA LEU A 76 -1.60 -7.33 -8.00
C LEU A 76 -1.72 -8.38 -9.11
N GLU A 77 -2.91 -8.55 -9.69
CA GLU A 77 -3.14 -9.47 -10.82
C GLU A 77 -2.19 -9.18 -11.97
N THR A 78 -2.10 -7.91 -12.36
CA THR A 78 -1.22 -7.48 -13.46
C THR A 78 0.25 -7.77 -13.17
N LYS A 79 0.67 -7.62 -11.90
CA LYS A 79 2.07 -7.80 -11.50
C LYS A 79 2.48 -9.26 -11.38
N TYR A 80 1.60 -10.11 -10.83
CA TYR A 80 1.93 -11.49 -10.46
C TYR A 80 1.32 -12.55 -11.38
N GLY A 81 0.37 -12.17 -12.26
CA GLY A 81 -0.20 -13.07 -13.27
C GLY A 81 -1.16 -14.12 -12.70
N VAL A 82 -1.66 -13.91 -11.48
CA VAL A 82 -2.59 -14.79 -10.76
C VAL A 82 -3.79 -13.98 -10.29
N GLU A 83 -4.90 -14.66 -9.98
CA GLU A 83 -6.10 -13.98 -9.48
C GLU A 83 -5.81 -13.26 -8.16
N ALA A 84 -6.35 -12.05 -7.99
CA ALA A 84 -6.32 -11.34 -6.72
C ALA A 84 -7.74 -11.03 -6.25
N MET A 85 -8.02 -11.33 -4.98
CA MET A 85 -9.38 -11.23 -4.43
C MET A 85 -9.41 -10.59 -3.04
N ASP A 86 -10.54 -9.96 -2.72
CA ASP A 86 -10.87 -9.53 -1.36
C ASP A 86 -11.48 -10.71 -0.60
N ALA A 87 -10.69 -11.32 0.28
CA ALA A 87 -11.11 -12.47 1.07
C ALA A 87 -10.35 -12.53 2.40
N SER A 88 -11.10 -12.73 3.48
CA SER A 88 -10.54 -13.13 4.78
C SER A 88 -10.26 -14.64 4.79
N PHE A 89 -9.49 -15.11 5.77
CA PHE A 89 -9.18 -16.53 5.91
C PHE A 89 -10.44 -17.41 5.99
N GLU A 90 -11.46 -16.97 6.73
CA GLU A 90 -12.72 -17.71 6.85
C GLU A 90 -13.48 -17.78 5.52
N LYS A 91 -13.42 -16.73 4.69
CA LYS A 91 -14.00 -16.76 3.34
C LYS A 91 -13.26 -17.75 2.44
N LEU A 92 -11.92 -17.79 2.51
CA LEU A 92 -11.12 -18.75 1.75
C LEU A 92 -11.47 -20.20 2.13
N LYS A 93 -11.62 -20.48 3.42
CA LYS A 93 -12.09 -21.79 3.91
C LYS A 93 -13.47 -22.14 3.38
N ALA A 94 -14.43 -21.22 3.48
CA ALA A 94 -15.79 -21.43 3.00
C ALA A 94 -15.86 -21.66 1.47
N GLN A 95 -14.89 -21.13 0.71
CA GLN A 95 -14.78 -21.32 -0.74
C GLN A 95 -14.02 -22.60 -1.13
N GLY A 96 -13.49 -23.35 -0.17
CA GLY A 96 -12.69 -24.56 -0.43
C GLY A 96 -11.28 -24.26 -0.96
N LEU A 97 -10.77 -23.04 -0.72
CA LEU A 97 -9.41 -22.61 -1.09
C LEU A 97 -8.37 -22.86 0.00
N TYR A 98 -8.80 -23.57 1.05
CA TYR A 98 -7.98 -24.09 2.14
C TYR A 98 -8.07 -25.61 2.12
N ASP A 99 -6.93 -26.26 1.94
CA ASP A 99 -6.81 -27.71 2.02
C ASP A 99 -6.72 -28.13 3.48
N GLU A 100 -7.75 -28.82 3.98
CA GLU A 100 -7.80 -29.32 5.35
C GLU A 100 -6.82 -30.47 5.62
N GLU A 101 -6.38 -31.21 4.59
CA GLU A 101 -5.43 -32.31 4.73
C GLU A 101 -4.00 -31.78 4.91
N SER A 102 -3.56 -30.88 4.03
CA SER A 102 -2.24 -30.24 4.16
C SER A 102 -2.23 -29.09 5.16
N GLY A 103 -3.41 -28.60 5.55
CA GLY A 103 -3.59 -27.42 6.38
C GLY A 103 -3.18 -26.13 5.68
N SER A 104 -3.19 -26.10 4.34
CA SER A 104 -2.58 -25.03 3.55
C SER A 104 -3.47 -24.30 2.56
N LEU A 105 -3.02 -23.11 2.15
CA LEU A 105 -3.65 -22.34 1.09
C LEU A 105 -2.91 -22.62 -0.22
N ASP A 106 -3.65 -22.86 -1.30
CA ASP A 106 -3.10 -22.93 -2.66
C ASP A 106 -2.61 -21.55 -3.14
N GLY A 107 -3.07 -20.46 -2.51
CA GLY A 107 -2.56 -19.10 -2.72
C GLY A 107 -1.77 -18.58 -1.53
N ILE A 108 -1.83 -17.26 -1.34
CA ILE A 108 -1.39 -16.57 -0.12
C ILE A 108 -2.50 -15.66 0.39
N LEU A 109 -2.51 -15.40 1.69
CA LEU A 109 -3.33 -14.36 2.32
C LEU A 109 -2.44 -13.22 2.83
N LEU A 110 -2.80 -11.99 2.49
CA LEU A 110 -2.17 -10.75 2.95
C LEU A 110 -3.12 -10.01 3.89
N THR A 111 -2.61 -9.58 5.04
CA THR A 111 -3.39 -8.86 6.05
C THR A 111 -2.64 -7.64 6.56
N PHE A 112 -3.39 -6.60 6.91
CA PHE A 112 -2.86 -5.43 7.62
C PHE A 112 -3.28 -5.49 9.09
N GLU A 113 -2.31 -5.46 9.98
CA GLU A 113 -2.52 -5.28 11.42
C GLU A 113 -2.64 -3.79 11.77
N LYS A 114 -1.84 -2.95 11.10
CA LYS A 114 -1.81 -1.51 11.33
C LYS A 114 -1.40 -0.76 10.06
N MET A 115 -2.10 0.35 9.78
CA MET A 115 -1.69 1.42 8.88
C MET A 115 -1.70 2.73 9.67
N GLU A 116 -0.58 3.45 9.71
CA GLU A 116 -0.42 4.68 10.47
C GLU A 116 0.10 5.80 9.58
N TYR A 117 -0.70 6.86 9.45
CA TYR A 117 -0.37 8.07 8.69
C TYR A 117 0.34 9.07 9.60
N ASN A 118 1.64 9.29 9.36
CA ASN A 118 2.48 10.11 10.22
C ASN A 118 2.38 11.59 9.86
N PHE A 119 2.65 12.48 10.82
CA PHE A 119 2.59 13.94 10.63
C PHE A 119 3.55 14.49 9.57
N ASN A 120 4.64 13.78 9.30
CA ASN A 120 5.64 14.12 8.27
C ASN A 120 5.23 13.64 6.86
N GLY A 121 4.04 13.04 6.71
CA GLY A 121 3.54 12.55 5.42
C GLY A 121 4.01 11.13 5.06
N SER A 122 4.75 10.45 5.93
CA SER A 122 5.07 9.02 5.74
C SER A 122 3.93 8.12 6.23
N VAL A 123 3.93 6.87 5.79
CA VAL A 123 3.01 5.83 6.22
C VAL A 123 3.79 4.68 6.83
N THR A 124 3.48 4.32 8.07
CA THR A 124 4.04 3.12 8.70
C THR A 124 3.00 2.01 8.66
N PHE A 125 3.39 0.82 8.22
CA PHE A 125 2.50 -0.34 8.25
C PHE A 125 3.11 -1.52 9.00
N ILE A 126 2.21 -2.33 9.56
CA ILE A 126 2.48 -3.68 10.06
C ILE A 126 1.47 -4.59 9.36
N GLY A 127 1.97 -5.62 8.69
CA GLY A 127 1.14 -6.59 8.00
C GLY A 127 1.80 -7.96 7.96
N ALA A 128 1.04 -8.94 7.50
CA ALA A 128 1.48 -10.33 7.43
C ALA A 128 1.15 -10.94 6.08
N LYS A 129 1.98 -11.92 5.69
CA LYS A 129 1.71 -12.85 4.61
C LYS A 129 1.63 -14.26 5.19
N MET A 130 0.60 -14.99 4.81
CA MET A 130 0.38 -16.37 5.24
C MET A 130 0.15 -17.28 4.03
N LYS A 131 0.88 -18.41 4.00
CA LYS A 131 0.51 -19.60 3.24
C LYS A 131 0.28 -20.68 4.29
N SER A 132 -0.96 -20.76 4.79
CA SER A 132 -1.34 -21.56 5.97
C SER A 132 -0.70 -22.95 5.95
N GLY A 133 -0.36 -23.54 7.10
CA GLY A 133 0.30 -24.86 7.16
C GLY A 133 1.75 -24.94 6.64
N VAL A 134 2.16 -24.03 5.75
CA VAL A 134 3.53 -23.90 5.22
C VAL A 134 4.32 -22.85 6.01
N GLY A 135 3.68 -21.72 6.33
CA GLY A 135 4.25 -20.70 7.20
C GLY A 135 3.61 -19.33 7.06
N ALA A 136 4.07 -18.40 7.88
CA ALA A 136 3.68 -17.00 7.82
C ALA A 136 4.86 -16.08 8.16
N THR A 137 4.85 -14.87 7.59
CA THR A 137 5.87 -13.85 7.85
C THR A 137 5.21 -12.51 8.13
N GLY A 138 5.73 -11.82 9.14
CA GLY A 138 5.34 -10.46 9.49
C GLY A 138 6.30 -9.44 8.89
N VAL A 139 5.75 -8.30 8.45
CA VAL A 139 6.52 -7.20 7.87
C VAL A 139 6.13 -5.89 8.55
N GLN A 140 7.14 -5.10 8.91
CA GLN A 140 6.96 -3.71 9.32
C GLN A 140 7.79 -2.81 8.40
N SER A 141 7.19 -1.74 7.90
CA SER A 141 7.87 -0.82 7.00
C SER A 141 7.31 0.60 7.09
N THR A 142 8.17 1.57 6.75
CA THR A 142 7.82 2.98 6.60
C THR A 142 7.94 3.34 5.11
N LEU A 143 6.88 3.93 4.58
CA LEU A 143 6.75 4.40 3.20
C LEU A 143 6.74 5.93 3.18
N GLU A 144 7.42 6.54 2.22
CA GLU A 144 7.48 7.99 2.06
C GLU A 144 7.05 8.38 0.63
N PHE A 145 6.30 9.47 0.51
CA PHE A 145 5.91 10.01 -0.80
C PHE A 145 6.92 11.08 -1.22
N ASP A 146 7.64 10.85 -2.31
CA ASP A 146 8.70 11.77 -2.79
C ASP A 146 8.18 12.95 -3.62
N GLY A 147 6.86 13.13 -3.69
CA GLY A 147 6.19 14.10 -4.56
C GLY A 147 5.73 13.52 -5.90
N SER A 148 6.14 12.29 -6.24
CA SER A 148 5.74 11.59 -7.47
C SER A 148 5.28 10.16 -7.22
N SER A 149 5.90 9.44 -6.29
CA SER A 149 5.61 8.05 -6.00
C SER A 149 5.93 7.69 -4.56
N TRP A 150 5.24 6.68 -4.04
CA TRP A 150 5.60 6.05 -2.78
C TRP A 150 6.90 5.26 -2.91
N LYS A 151 7.78 5.37 -1.91
CA LYS A 151 9.04 4.64 -1.78
C LYS A 151 9.12 3.96 -0.43
N ILE A 152 9.81 2.82 -0.38
CA ILE A 152 10.17 2.16 0.88
C ILE A 152 11.34 2.93 1.47
N GLN A 153 11.15 3.51 2.66
CA GLN A 153 12.22 4.18 3.41
C GLN A 153 12.98 3.17 4.27
N GLU A 154 12.24 2.33 5.00
CA GLU A 154 12.77 1.25 5.83
C GLU A 154 11.82 0.06 5.78
N SER A 155 12.36 -1.15 5.79
CA SER A 155 11.57 -2.37 5.91
C SER A 155 12.32 -3.42 6.71
N LYS A 156 11.59 -4.18 7.52
CA LYS A 156 12.11 -5.36 8.22
C LYS A 156 11.06 -6.46 8.26
N GLN A 157 11.53 -7.68 8.10
CA GLN A 157 10.78 -8.85 8.53
C GLN A 157 10.78 -8.90 10.06
N THR A 158 9.60 -9.00 10.68
CA THR A 158 9.43 -8.92 12.13
C THR A 158 9.42 -10.28 12.79
N TRP A 159 8.78 -11.26 12.17
CA TRP A 159 8.67 -12.64 12.67
C TRP A 159 8.45 -13.62 11.52
N VAL A 160 8.76 -14.89 11.76
CA VAL A 160 8.47 -16.04 10.89
C VAL A 160 7.87 -17.13 11.76
N SER A 161 6.81 -17.77 11.27
CA SER A 161 6.15 -18.90 11.91
C SER A 161 6.04 -20.09 10.98
#